data_AF-A0A7C4ZGG8-F1
#
_entry.id   AF-A0A7C4ZGG8-F1
#
_cell.length_a   1.000
_cell.length_b   1.000
_cell.length_c   1.000
_cell.angle_alpha   90.00
_cell.angle_beta   90.00
_cell.angle_gamma   90.00
#
_symmetry.space_group_name_H-M   'P 1'
#
loop_
_entity.id
_entity.type
_entity.pdbx_description
1 polymer ?
#
loop_
_entity_poly.entity_id
_entity_poly.type
_entity_poly.pdbx_seq_one_letter_code
_entity_poly.pdbx_strand_id
1 'polypeptide(L)'
;MRRTTWLAVIAVLAIADVFLTWQAAGFECPLKCCCEELREQRWVESQLYAQELDRLSEGMLAGRCRLPEAAAQLNQYTRAHEYDALVVLRSRFPSLSDEACLAVVLLRHASRGSQPQPGCSPSTLSALELEFEQHYGMPLPTNWRGEDSGRLR
;
A
#
# COMPACT_ATOMS: atom_id res chain seq x y z
N MET A 1 20.88 16.46 -38.43
CA MET A 1 20.04 16.09 -37.27
C MET A 1 20.52 16.79 -35.97
N ARG A 2 20.46 18.13 -35.87
CA ARG A 2 20.86 18.89 -34.65
C ARG A 2 19.89 20.01 -34.24
N ARG A 3 18.72 20.14 -34.90
CA ARG A 3 17.75 21.22 -34.64
C ARG A 3 16.75 20.90 -33.52
N THR A 4 16.50 19.62 -33.24
CA THR A 4 15.51 19.18 -32.24
C THR A 4 15.95 19.43 -30.80
N THR A 5 17.26 19.41 -30.52
CA THR A 5 17.80 19.65 -29.17
C THR A 5 17.66 21.11 -28.72
N TRP A 6 17.67 22.07 -29.65
CA TRP A 6 17.58 23.50 -29.32
C TRP A 6 16.19 23.93 -28.84
N LEU A 7 15.12 23.36 -29.41
CA LEU A 7 13.75 23.69 -29.01
C LEU A 7 13.42 23.18 -27.60
N ALA A 8 13.95 22.02 -27.21
CA ALA A 8 13.78 21.48 -25.86
C ALA A 8 14.46 22.36 -24.79
N VAL A 9 15.65 22.88 -25.08
CA VAL A 9 16.38 23.76 -24.16
C VAL A 9 15.65 25.10 -23.97
N ILE A 10 15.13 25.69 -25.05
CA ILE A 10 14.35 26.95 -24.96
C ILE A 10 13.07 26.76 -24.15
N ALA A 11 12.36 25.63 -24.34
CA ALA A 11 11.15 25.34 -23.58
C ALA A 11 11.41 25.19 -22.07
N VAL A 12 12.49 24.50 -21.69
CA VAL A 12 12.87 24.33 -20.28
C VAL A 12 13.26 25.69 -19.65
N LEU A 13 14.00 26.53 -20.37
CA LEU A 13 14.37 27.87 -19.88
C LEU A 13 13.16 28.77 -19.71
N ALA A 14 12.19 28.74 -20.63
CA ALA A 14 10.95 29.52 -20.52
C ALA A 14 10.10 29.10 -19.31
N ILE A 15 10.00 27.79 -19.02
CA ILE A 15 9.29 27.28 -17.84
C ILE A 15 10.00 27.70 -16.55
N ALA A 16 11.33 27.66 -16.52
CA ALA A 16 12.11 28.08 -15.36
C ALA A 16 11.99 29.59 -15.07
N ASP A 17 11.95 30.43 -16.10
CA ASP A 17 11.85 31.89 -15.96
C ASP A 17 10.46 32.32 -15.45
N VAL A 18 9.41 31.64 -15.91
CA VAL A 18 8.05 31.81 -15.35
C VAL A 18 8.02 31.41 -13.87
N PHE A 19 8.71 30.33 -13.48
CA PHE A 19 8.75 29.89 -12.08
C PHE A 19 9.50 30.90 -11.18
N LEU A 20 10.63 31.44 -11.64
CA LEU A 20 11.43 32.42 -10.91
C LEU A 20 10.74 33.76 -10.75
N THR A 21 10.08 34.25 -11.80
CA THR A 21 9.30 35.50 -11.75
C THR A 21 8.10 35.39 -10.82
N TRP A 22 7.45 34.22 -10.79
CA TRP A 22 6.34 33.95 -9.88
C TRP A 22 6.77 33.94 -8.41
N GLN A 23 7.94 33.35 -8.11
CA GLN A 23 8.51 33.33 -6.75
C GLN A 23 8.95 34.73 -6.28
N ALA A 24 9.50 35.55 -7.17
CA ALA A 24 9.92 36.92 -6.85
C ALA A 24 8.74 37.87 -6.56
N ALA A 25 7.55 37.58 -7.11
CA ALA A 25 6.34 38.36 -6.90
C ALA A 25 5.61 38.05 -5.57
N GLY A 26 6.16 37.15 -4.74
CA GLY A 26 5.58 36.83 -3.42
C GLY A 26 4.29 36.02 -3.48
N PHE A 27 3.94 35.46 -4.65
CA PHE A 27 2.83 34.53 -4.74
C PHE A 27 3.22 33.21 -4.04
N GLU A 28 2.42 32.77 -3.08
CA GLU A 28 2.59 31.45 -2.46
C GLU A 28 2.44 30.37 -3.53
N CYS A 29 3.48 29.55 -3.70
CA CYS A 29 3.57 28.53 -4.76
C CYS A 29 2.21 27.81 -4.91
N PRO A 30 1.56 27.79 -6.08
CA PRO A 30 0.24 27.17 -6.22
C PRO A 30 0.33 25.65 -6.00
N LEU A 31 1.54 25.10 -6.17
CA LEU A 31 1.89 23.73 -5.83
C LEU A 31 1.77 23.43 -4.33
N LYS A 32 1.85 24.43 -3.43
CA LYS A 32 1.68 24.22 -1.99
C LYS A 32 0.24 23.82 -1.66
N CYS A 33 -0.75 24.45 -2.28
CA CYS A 33 -2.16 24.06 -2.16
C CYS A 33 -2.44 22.71 -2.84
N CYS A 34 -1.89 22.46 -4.04
CA CYS A 34 -2.05 21.14 -4.69
C CYS A 34 -1.41 20.01 -3.87
N CYS A 35 -0.31 20.26 -3.18
CA CYS A 35 0.32 19.28 -2.29
C CYS A 35 -0.52 18.97 -1.04
N GLU A 36 -1.29 19.93 -0.54
CA GLU A 36 -2.16 19.75 0.63
C GLU A 36 -3.42 18.96 0.27
N GLU A 37 -4.06 19.30 -0.84
CA GLU A 37 -5.24 18.58 -1.35
C GLU A 37 -4.90 17.12 -1.71
N LEU A 38 -3.78 16.88 -2.40
CA LEU A 38 -3.29 15.51 -2.68
C LEU A 38 -2.94 14.73 -1.41
N ARG A 39 -2.48 15.41 -0.35
CA ARG A 39 -2.17 14.79 0.93
C ARG A 39 -3.44 14.41 1.69
N GLU A 40 -4.44 15.28 1.69
CA GLU A 40 -5.74 15.02 2.31
C GLU A 40 -6.45 13.86 1.61
N GLN A 41 -6.46 13.85 0.26
CA GLN A 41 -7.02 12.75 -0.51
C GLN A 41 -6.34 11.42 -0.19
N ARG A 42 -4.99 11.38 -0.21
CA ARG A 42 -4.23 10.16 0.17
C ARG A 42 -4.49 9.72 1.61
N TRP A 43 -4.72 10.67 2.51
CA TRP A 43 -5.05 10.35 3.90
C TRP A 43 -6.43 9.69 3.98
N VAL A 44 -7.44 10.23 3.30
CA VAL A 44 -8.79 9.63 3.23
C VAL A 44 -8.73 8.22 2.60
N GLU A 45 -8.04 8.05 1.47
CA GLU A 45 -7.85 6.75 0.83
C GLU A 45 -7.16 5.74 1.76
N SER A 46 -6.13 6.18 2.50
CA SER A 46 -5.46 5.35 3.48
C SER A 46 -6.35 4.95 4.65
N GLN A 47 -7.28 5.82 5.09
CA GLN A 47 -8.25 5.48 6.14
C GLN A 47 -9.26 4.46 5.66
N LEU A 48 -9.81 4.64 4.46
CA LEU A 48 -10.78 3.70 3.89
C LEU A 48 -10.14 2.32 3.62
N TYR A 49 -8.91 2.30 3.12
CA TYR A 49 -8.14 1.06 2.97
C TYR A 49 -7.89 0.37 4.32
N ALA A 50 -7.55 1.12 5.37
CA ALA A 50 -7.37 0.57 6.72
C ALA A 50 -8.67 -0.03 7.28
N GLN A 51 -9.81 0.64 7.09
CA GLN A 51 -11.12 0.12 7.51
C GLN A 51 -11.50 -1.17 6.79
N GLU A 52 -11.25 -1.26 5.49
CA GLU A 52 -11.51 -2.48 4.72
C GLU A 52 -10.60 -3.64 5.17
N LEU A 53 -9.34 -3.31 5.47
CA LEU A 53 -8.38 -4.23 6.06
C LEU A 53 -8.82 -4.76 7.43
N ASP A 54 -9.33 -3.90 8.32
CA ASP A 54 -9.88 -4.29 9.62
C ASP A 54 -11.09 -5.22 9.41
N ARG A 55 -12.06 -4.80 8.58
CA ARG A 55 -13.29 -5.56 8.27
C ARG A 55 -12.98 -6.98 7.78
N LEU A 56 -12.05 -7.10 6.83
CA LEU A 56 -11.66 -8.39 6.26
C LEU A 56 -10.89 -9.24 7.27
N SER A 57 -9.98 -8.64 8.04
CA SER A 57 -9.21 -9.34 9.07
C SER A 57 -10.10 -9.91 10.16
N GLU A 58 -11.07 -9.14 10.65
CA GLU A 58 -12.10 -9.61 11.59
C GLU A 58 -12.97 -10.73 10.98
N GLY A 59 -13.31 -10.60 9.69
CA GLY A 59 -14.03 -11.64 8.94
C GLY A 59 -13.29 -12.98 8.94
N MET A 60 -11.99 -12.96 8.65
CA MET A 60 -11.14 -14.16 8.64
C MET A 60 -10.98 -14.75 10.06
N LEU A 61 -10.71 -13.91 11.05
CA LEU A 61 -10.54 -14.35 12.44
C LEU A 61 -11.82 -14.96 13.01
N ALA A 62 -12.98 -14.46 12.60
CA ALA A 62 -14.28 -15.03 12.93
C ALA A 62 -14.68 -16.24 12.06
N GLY A 63 -13.84 -16.66 11.09
CA GLY A 63 -14.12 -17.77 10.18
C GLY A 63 -15.27 -17.50 9.19
N ARG A 64 -15.63 -16.23 8.95
CA ARG A 64 -16.70 -15.84 8.00
C ARG A 64 -16.23 -15.82 6.55
N CYS A 65 -14.94 -15.67 6.32
CA CYS A 65 -14.32 -15.76 5.01
C CYS A 65 -12.95 -16.44 5.10
N ARG A 66 -12.52 -17.01 3.98
CA ARG A 66 -11.19 -17.62 3.83
C ARG A 66 -10.14 -16.59 3.46
N LEU A 67 -8.87 -16.88 3.74
CA LEU A 67 -7.76 -15.99 3.38
C LEU A 67 -7.72 -15.60 1.88
N PRO A 68 -7.81 -16.52 0.90
CA PRO A 68 -7.83 -16.15 -0.51
C PRO A 68 -9.05 -15.30 -0.90
N GLU A 69 -10.22 -15.57 -0.31
CA GLU A 69 -11.43 -14.77 -0.57
C GLU A 69 -11.26 -13.34 -0.07
N ALA A 70 -10.66 -13.16 1.11
CA ALA A 70 -10.36 -11.84 1.66
C ALA A 70 -9.31 -11.10 0.81
N ALA A 71 -8.27 -11.79 0.34
CA ALA A 71 -7.26 -11.21 -0.54
C ALA A 71 -7.86 -10.76 -1.89
N ALA A 72 -8.75 -11.56 -2.46
CA ALA A 72 -9.47 -11.21 -3.67
C ALA A 72 -10.40 -9.99 -3.48
N GLN A 73 -11.14 -9.92 -2.36
CA GLN A 73 -11.96 -8.75 -2.02
C GLN A 73 -11.10 -7.49 -1.85
N LEU A 74 -9.97 -7.59 -1.15
CA LEU A 74 -9.06 -6.47 -0.99
C LEU A 74 -8.47 -6.00 -2.33
N ASN A 75 -8.13 -6.93 -3.23
CA ASN A 75 -7.66 -6.60 -4.57
C ASN A 75 -8.72 -5.88 -5.41
N GLN A 76 -9.99 -6.32 -5.31
CA GLN A 76 -11.09 -5.62 -5.96
C GLN A 76 -11.26 -4.20 -5.39
N TYR A 77 -11.14 -4.07 -4.07
CA TYR A 77 -11.23 -2.79 -3.38
C TYR A 77 -10.12 -1.82 -3.82
N THR A 78 -8.85 -2.25 -3.83
CA THR A 78 -7.72 -1.40 -4.24
C THR A 78 -7.83 -0.94 -5.68
N ARG A 79 -8.29 -1.82 -6.59
CA ARG A 79 -8.55 -1.47 -7.99
C ARG A 79 -9.68 -0.46 -8.14
N ALA A 80 -10.75 -0.59 -7.35
CA ALA A 80 -11.90 0.32 -7.42
C ALA A 80 -11.58 1.74 -6.93
N HIS A 81 -10.57 1.89 -6.06
CA HIS A 81 -10.18 3.17 -5.45
C HIS A 81 -8.83 3.69 -5.97
N GLU A 82 -8.27 3.09 -7.02
CA GLU A 82 -6.96 3.43 -7.59
C GLU A 82 -5.81 3.48 -6.55
N TYR A 83 -5.96 2.75 -5.43
CA TYR A 83 -5.01 2.77 -4.33
C TYR A 83 -3.88 1.77 -4.55
N ASP A 84 -2.68 2.28 -4.85
CA ASP A 84 -1.52 1.44 -5.20
C ASP A 84 -0.74 0.94 -3.97
N ALA A 85 -1.42 0.14 -3.13
CA ALA A 85 -0.76 -0.57 -2.03
C ALA A 85 0.28 -1.59 -2.54
N LEU A 86 0.09 -2.12 -3.76
CA LEU A 86 0.88 -3.21 -4.31
C LEU A 86 2.31 -2.81 -4.64
N VAL A 87 2.58 -1.57 -5.06
CA VAL A 87 3.95 -1.11 -5.33
C VAL A 87 4.88 -1.32 -4.13
N VAL A 88 4.43 -0.95 -2.93
CA VAL A 88 5.23 -1.13 -1.72
C VAL A 88 5.37 -2.62 -1.37
N LEU A 89 4.32 -3.41 -1.57
CA LEU A 89 4.33 -4.84 -1.24
C LEU A 89 5.21 -5.66 -2.18
N ARG A 90 5.18 -5.37 -3.49
CA ARG A 90 6.03 -6.03 -4.49
C ARG A 90 7.51 -5.75 -4.26
N SER A 91 7.87 -4.53 -3.82
CA SER A 91 9.26 -4.23 -3.48
C SER A 91 9.74 -5.02 -2.25
N ARG A 92 8.83 -5.31 -1.30
CA ARG A 92 9.11 -6.10 -0.10
C ARG A 92 9.09 -7.61 -0.34
N PHE A 93 8.23 -8.09 -1.23
CA PHE A 93 7.99 -9.51 -1.50
C PHE A 93 7.97 -9.80 -3.02
N PRO A 94 9.11 -9.65 -3.72
CA PRO A 94 9.16 -9.68 -5.18
C PRO A 94 8.84 -11.05 -5.80
N SER A 95 8.93 -12.13 -5.03
CA SER A 95 8.64 -13.50 -5.47
C SER A 95 7.17 -13.89 -5.34
N LEU A 96 6.33 -13.06 -4.73
CA LEU A 96 4.92 -13.34 -4.52
C LEU A 96 4.06 -12.75 -5.66
N SER A 97 2.94 -13.41 -5.96
CA SER A 97 1.88 -12.81 -6.78
C SER A 97 1.23 -11.63 -6.05
N ASP A 98 0.50 -10.78 -6.77
CA ASP A 98 -0.22 -9.65 -6.17
C ASP A 98 -1.20 -10.10 -5.09
N GLU A 99 -1.93 -11.17 -5.36
CA GLU A 99 -2.89 -11.73 -4.42
C GLU A 99 -2.20 -12.30 -3.18
N ALA A 100 -1.08 -13.02 -3.35
CA ALA A 100 -0.28 -13.50 -2.21
C ALA A 100 0.32 -12.33 -1.40
N CYS A 101 0.73 -11.24 -2.05
CA CYS A 101 1.17 -10.02 -1.36
C CYS A 101 0.06 -9.44 -0.47
N LEU A 102 -1.17 -9.37 -0.98
CA LEU A 102 -2.33 -8.88 -0.23
C LEU A 102 -2.70 -9.83 0.91
N ALA A 103 -2.64 -11.14 0.68
CA ALA A 103 -2.84 -12.14 1.73
C ALA A 103 -1.81 -12.00 2.87
N VAL A 104 -0.55 -11.71 2.55
CA VAL A 104 0.48 -11.40 3.56
C VAL A 104 0.13 -10.14 4.36
N VAL A 105 -0.41 -9.10 3.74
CA VAL A 105 -0.86 -7.89 4.46
C VAL A 105 -2.00 -8.20 5.40
N LEU A 106 -2.99 -8.95 4.95
CA LEU A 106 -4.13 -9.37 5.74
C LEU A 106 -3.69 -10.20 6.96
N LEU A 107 -2.81 -11.20 6.76
CA LEU A 107 -2.22 -11.97 7.86
C LEU A 107 -1.46 -11.08 8.85
N ARG A 108 -0.61 -10.18 8.33
CA ARG A 108 0.16 -9.24 9.16
C ARG A 108 -0.77 -8.38 9.99
N HIS A 109 -1.85 -7.89 9.41
CA HIS A 109 -2.81 -7.04 10.09
C HIS A 109 -3.62 -7.80 11.14
N ALA A 110 -4.16 -8.98 10.79
CA ALA A 110 -4.83 -9.88 11.70
C ALA A 110 -3.94 -10.24 12.91
N SER A 111 -2.65 -10.50 12.68
CA SER A 111 -1.68 -10.80 13.75
C SER A 111 -1.41 -9.65 14.72
N ARG A 112 -1.65 -8.40 14.29
CA ARG A 112 -1.52 -7.20 15.13
C ARG A 112 -2.81 -6.91 15.88
N GLY A 113 -3.97 -7.10 15.22
CA GLY A 113 -5.29 -6.94 15.82
C GLY A 113 -5.61 -8.00 16.87
N SER A 114 -4.96 -9.17 16.81
CA SER A 114 -5.10 -10.27 17.77
C SER A 114 -4.40 -10.05 19.11
N GLN A 115 -3.99 -8.82 19.46
CA GLN A 115 -3.74 -8.46 20.87
C GLN A 115 -4.95 -8.90 21.72
N PRO A 116 -4.77 -9.28 23.00
CA PRO A 116 -5.59 -10.29 23.70
C PRO A 116 -7.07 -9.91 23.79
N GLN A 117 -7.77 -10.08 22.68
CA GLN A 117 -9.21 -10.04 22.58
C GLN A 117 -9.70 -11.44 22.94
N PRO A 118 -10.65 -11.55 23.87
CA PRO A 118 -11.25 -12.83 24.23
C PRO A 118 -11.93 -13.43 23.00
N GLY A 119 -11.28 -14.41 22.38
CA GLY A 119 -11.78 -15.09 21.18
C GLY A 119 -10.73 -15.32 20.09
N CYS A 120 -9.63 -14.57 20.09
CA CYS A 120 -8.54 -14.78 19.13
C CYS A 120 -7.57 -15.84 19.66
N SER A 121 -7.88 -17.11 19.40
CA SER A 121 -6.98 -18.21 19.76
C SER A 121 -5.73 -18.17 18.87
N PRO A 122 -4.52 -18.37 19.40
CA PRO A 122 -3.30 -18.52 18.59
C PRO A 122 -3.43 -19.62 17.52
N SER A 123 -4.31 -20.60 17.74
CA SER A 123 -4.63 -21.63 16.75
C SER A 123 -5.24 -21.08 15.46
N THR A 124 -5.98 -19.97 15.51
CA THR A 124 -6.63 -19.37 14.33
C THR A 124 -5.59 -18.76 13.39
N LEU A 125 -4.60 -18.03 13.92
CA LEU A 125 -3.53 -17.49 13.08
C LEU A 125 -2.71 -18.60 12.43
N SER A 126 -2.35 -19.66 13.18
CA SER A 126 -1.64 -20.80 12.58
C SER A 126 -2.45 -21.51 11.49
N ALA A 127 -3.78 -21.55 11.63
CA ALA A 127 -4.65 -22.09 10.58
C ALA A 127 -4.63 -21.22 9.31
N LEU A 128 -4.65 -19.89 9.45
CA LEU A 128 -4.55 -18.97 8.31
C LEU A 128 -3.16 -19.01 7.64
N GLU A 129 -2.10 -19.19 8.44
CA GLU A 129 -0.74 -19.39 7.91
C GLU A 129 -0.67 -20.68 7.06
N LEU A 130 -1.23 -21.78 7.57
CA LEU A 130 -1.31 -23.03 6.82
C LEU A 130 -2.17 -22.90 5.56
N GLU A 131 -3.28 -22.17 5.64
CA GLU A 131 -4.13 -21.89 4.48
C GLU A 131 -3.38 -21.11 3.39
N PHE A 132 -2.52 -20.16 3.77
CA PHE A 132 -1.64 -19.46 2.84
C PHE A 132 -0.74 -20.44 2.09
N GLU A 133 -0.03 -21.33 2.81
CA GLU A 133 0.90 -22.28 2.20
C GLU A 133 0.20 -23.25 1.25
N GLN A 134 -0.99 -23.73 1.65
CA GLN A 134 -1.80 -24.63 0.84
C GLN A 134 -2.35 -23.98 -0.43
N HIS A 135 -2.79 -22.72 -0.35
CA HIS A 135 -3.42 -22.04 -1.48
C HIS A 135 -2.40 -21.49 -2.47
N TYR A 136 -1.35 -20.84 -1.97
CA TYR A 136 -0.35 -20.17 -2.82
C TYR A 136 0.85 -21.07 -3.15
N GLY A 137 0.93 -22.27 -2.56
CA GLY A 137 1.95 -23.27 -2.88
C GLY A 137 3.36 -22.89 -2.41
N MET A 138 3.47 -21.97 -1.45
CA MET A 138 4.76 -21.46 -0.97
C MET A 138 4.69 -21.05 0.50
N PRO A 139 5.80 -21.18 1.25
CA PRO A 139 5.85 -20.76 2.65
C PRO A 139 5.72 -19.25 2.80
N LEU A 140 5.25 -18.81 3.96
CA LEU A 140 5.21 -17.38 4.29
C LEU A 140 6.63 -16.78 4.36
N PRO A 141 6.86 -15.55 3.83
CA PRO A 141 8.17 -14.91 3.90
C PRO A 141 8.58 -14.62 5.36
N THR A 142 9.79 -14.99 5.79
CA THR A 142 10.22 -14.93 7.21
C THR A 142 9.97 -13.57 7.90
N ASN A 143 10.04 -12.47 7.15
CA ASN A 143 9.87 -11.10 7.66
C ASN A 143 8.42 -10.55 7.55
N TRP A 144 7.42 -11.41 7.30
CA TRP A 144 6.04 -10.98 7.05
C TRP A 144 5.40 -10.28 8.26
N ARG A 145 5.71 -10.72 9.49
CA ARG A 145 5.23 -10.10 10.74
C ARG A 145 5.78 -8.68 10.96
N GLY A 146 6.89 -8.35 10.31
CA GLY A 146 7.54 -7.04 10.42
C GLY A 146 8.48 -6.89 11.61
N GLU A 147 8.97 -7.99 12.16
CA GLU A 147 9.96 -8.01 13.25
C GLU A 147 11.34 -7.48 12.79
N ASP A 148 11.67 -7.59 11.51
CA ASP A 148 12.96 -7.15 10.95
C ASP A 148 13.08 -5.63 10.67
N SER A 149 12.04 -4.84 10.96
CA SER A 149 12.02 -3.40 10.65
C SER A 149 13.13 -2.59 11.35
N GLY A 150 13.79 -3.17 12.37
CA GLY A 150 14.84 -2.52 13.16
C GLY A 150 16.27 -2.66 12.64
N ARG A 151 16.53 -3.36 11.52
CA ARG A 151 17.91 -3.66 11.05
C ARG A 151 18.39 -2.91 9.81
N LEU A 152 17.59 -2.03 9.22
CA LEU A 152 18.05 -1.16 8.14
C LEU A 152 18.71 0.09 8.76
N ARG A 153 20.01 -0.01 9.07
CA ARG A 153 20.89 1.11 9.38
C ARG A 153 21.58 1.61 8.12
#